data_AF-A0A3A4S4Q2-F1
#
_entry.id   AF-A0A3A4S4Q2-F1
#
_cell.length_a   1.000
_cell.length_b   1.000
_cell.length_c   1.000
_cell.angle_alpha   90.00
_cell.angle_beta   90.00
_cell.angle_gamma   90.00
#
_symmetry.space_group_name_H-M   'P 1'
#
loop_
_entity.id
_entity.type
_entity.pdbx_description
1 polymer ?
#
loop_
_entity_poly.entity_id
_entity_poly.type
_entity_poly.pdbx_seq_one_letter_code
_entity_poly.pdbx_strand_id
1 'polypeptide(L)'
;MVTGMDRFFLSLNKVEDWIDNHLPYFYKNKKSLLEYHQMTLYGDRVDMKSVDILLKCYNSQYQSLNNLMNSDEIYYRKIEYLALMSLKDYRNSREYRLKILNLFNSGFLHQLLLGDIPLDILLSREHLYAITHDIFYTSIFSKDKSIFENIDQNKLSSILELSLLISIKRKDIDVIMELMCCLSILNIPISDYILEISVSILANSQVDNGFFIYDEDRPLLDKIEDFFPKVYHTTLVANILNKLIKNNMNYSELFLSKATEVKPDRALELLQNITVESIDLLYEKMKNDSEEYSYRIEKLKTYKEIIAVYILIHLFYENIKTVEKLLVIYERVGGEVKLFRNRLIELL
;
A
#
# COMPACT_ATOMS: atom_id res chain seq x y z
N MET A 1 17.94 -12.37 -21.09
CA MET A 1 18.43 -11.96 -19.75
C MET A 1 17.27 -12.16 -18.79
N VAL A 2 17.52 -12.53 -17.54
CA VAL A 2 16.47 -12.57 -16.50
C VAL A 2 16.25 -11.13 -16.02
N THR A 3 15.03 -10.60 -16.15
CA THR A 3 14.68 -9.21 -15.78
C THR A 3 14.57 -9.04 -14.26
N GLY A 4 14.37 -7.80 -13.79
CA GLY A 4 14.08 -7.54 -12.38
C GLY A 4 12.77 -8.22 -11.94
N MET A 5 11.74 -8.19 -12.80
CA MET A 5 10.46 -8.84 -12.52
C MET A 5 10.55 -10.36 -12.58
N ASP A 6 11.30 -10.93 -13.54
CA ASP A 6 11.56 -12.38 -13.58
C ASP A 6 12.21 -12.85 -12.27
N ARG A 7 13.20 -12.10 -11.76
CA ARG A 7 13.80 -12.38 -10.45
C ARG A 7 12.72 -12.35 -9.37
N PHE A 8 12.00 -11.24 -9.23
CA PHE A 8 10.95 -11.06 -8.23
C PHE A 8 9.93 -12.21 -8.20
N PHE A 9 9.39 -12.63 -9.35
CA PHE A 9 8.44 -13.75 -9.39
C PHE A 9 9.09 -15.12 -9.14
N LEU A 10 10.31 -15.36 -9.61
CA LEU A 10 11.05 -16.60 -9.30
C LEU A 10 11.46 -16.69 -7.83
N SER A 11 11.71 -15.57 -7.14
CA SER A 11 12.04 -15.51 -5.71
C SER A 11 10.84 -15.37 -4.79
N LEU A 12 9.70 -14.83 -5.25
CA LEU A 12 8.42 -14.97 -4.53
C LEU A 12 8.07 -16.45 -4.30
N ASN A 13 8.44 -17.35 -5.22
CA ASN A 13 8.32 -18.79 -4.99
C ASN A 13 9.28 -19.35 -3.92
N LYS A 14 10.41 -18.68 -3.65
CA LYS A 14 11.35 -19.01 -2.56
C LYS A 14 10.94 -18.40 -1.20
N VAL A 15 9.95 -17.50 -1.17
CA VAL A 15 9.49 -16.88 0.09
C VAL A 15 8.92 -17.93 1.05
N GLU A 16 8.21 -18.94 0.52
CA GLU A 16 7.67 -20.04 1.34
C GLU A 16 8.79 -20.92 1.90
N ASP A 17 9.76 -21.31 1.06
CA ASP A 17 10.99 -21.99 1.50
C ASP A 17 11.72 -21.19 2.59
N TRP A 18 11.83 -19.87 2.44
CA TRP A 18 12.48 -19.02 3.45
C TRP A 18 11.73 -19.04 4.78
N ILE A 19 10.40 -18.87 4.75
CA ILE A 19 9.57 -18.86 5.96
C ILE A 19 9.66 -20.20 6.70
N ASP A 20 9.60 -21.32 6.00
CA ASP A 20 9.65 -22.66 6.61
C ASP A 20 11.05 -22.97 7.17
N ASN A 21 12.12 -22.63 6.46
CA ASN A 21 13.50 -22.79 6.97
C ASN A 21 13.79 -21.90 8.19
N HIS A 22 13.16 -20.71 8.27
CA HIS A 22 13.33 -19.78 9.39
C HIS A 22 12.21 -19.89 10.45
N LEU A 23 11.32 -20.87 10.34
CA LEU A 23 10.22 -21.10 11.29
C LEU A 23 10.65 -21.09 12.78
N PRO A 24 11.82 -21.65 13.17
CA PRO A 24 12.31 -21.55 14.55
C PRO A 24 12.61 -20.13 15.06
N TYR A 25 12.79 -19.13 14.17
CA TYR A 25 13.03 -17.73 14.55
C TYR A 25 11.73 -16.98 14.84
N PHE A 26 10.62 -17.31 14.16
CA PHE A 26 9.30 -16.78 14.52
C PHE A 26 8.92 -17.16 15.95
N TYR A 27 9.15 -18.41 16.37
CA TYR A 27 8.88 -18.86 17.74
C TYR A 27 9.75 -18.21 18.83
N LYS A 28 10.82 -17.47 18.49
CA LYS A 28 11.68 -16.76 19.47
C LYS A 28 11.12 -15.40 19.91
N ASN A 29 10.18 -14.81 19.17
CA ASN A 29 9.65 -13.47 19.47
C ASN A 29 8.12 -13.42 19.33
N LYS A 30 7.42 -12.89 20.34
CA LYS A 30 5.95 -12.82 20.36
C LYS A 30 5.37 -12.06 19.16
N LYS A 31 6.02 -10.99 18.68
CA LYS A 31 5.53 -10.17 17.56
C LYS A 31 5.55 -10.96 16.24
N SER A 32 6.71 -11.50 15.88
CA SER A 32 6.84 -12.30 14.64
C SER A 32 6.03 -13.60 14.68
N LEU A 33 5.91 -14.25 15.84
CA LEU A 33 5.01 -15.40 16.00
C LEU A 33 3.54 -15.06 15.71
N LEU A 34 3.04 -13.92 16.19
CA LEU A 34 1.68 -13.48 15.92
C LEU A 34 1.49 -13.13 14.44
N GLU A 35 2.42 -12.41 13.82
CA GLU A 35 2.36 -12.08 12.38
C GLU A 35 2.44 -13.32 11.49
N TYR A 36 3.26 -14.33 11.85
CA TYR A 36 3.25 -15.63 11.17
C TYR A 36 1.87 -16.29 11.25
N HIS A 37 1.27 -16.34 12.45
CA HIS A 37 -0.08 -16.88 12.63
C HIS A 37 -1.14 -16.08 11.87
N GLN A 38 -1.05 -14.75 11.80
CA GLN A 38 -1.89 -13.92 10.93
C GLN A 38 -1.72 -14.34 9.47
N MET A 39 -0.49 -14.50 8.96
CA MET A 39 -0.22 -14.89 7.56
C MET A 39 -0.89 -16.21 7.18
N THR A 40 -0.98 -17.20 8.08
CA THR A 40 -1.67 -18.48 7.79
C THR A 40 -3.16 -18.32 7.43
N LEU A 41 -3.80 -17.22 7.85
CA LEU A 41 -5.22 -16.97 7.62
C LEU A 41 -5.51 -16.39 6.22
N TYR A 42 -4.48 -15.97 5.49
CA TYR A 42 -4.56 -15.50 4.11
C TYR A 42 -4.58 -16.65 3.07
N GLY A 43 -4.41 -17.91 3.50
CA GLY A 43 -4.50 -19.08 2.64
C GLY A 43 -5.94 -19.55 2.37
N ASP A 44 -6.12 -20.34 1.31
CA ASP A 44 -7.43 -20.90 0.90
C ASP A 44 -8.14 -21.67 2.03
N ARG A 45 -7.35 -22.31 2.91
CA ARG A 45 -7.80 -22.98 4.12
C ARG A 45 -7.31 -22.23 5.36
N VAL A 46 -8.25 -21.75 6.16
CA VAL A 46 -8.00 -21.04 7.42
C VAL A 46 -7.51 -22.04 8.47
N ASP A 47 -6.31 -21.82 9.03
CA ASP A 47 -5.85 -22.60 10.18
C ASP A 47 -6.54 -22.14 11.47
N MET A 48 -7.48 -22.95 11.95
CA MET A 48 -8.20 -22.70 13.20
C MET A 48 -7.28 -22.73 14.43
N LYS A 49 -6.11 -23.39 14.40
CA LYS A 49 -5.12 -23.33 15.49
C LYS A 49 -4.52 -21.93 15.60
N SER A 50 -4.21 -21.30 14.47
CA SER A 50 -3.72 -19.91 14.40
C SER A 50 -4.81 -18.91 14.82
N VAL A 51 -6.07 -19.10 14.41
CA VAL A 51 -7.21 -18.32 14.94
C VAL A 51 -7.29 -18.42 16.47
N ASP A 52 -7.13 -19.62 17.02
CA ASP A 52 -7.14 -19.87 18.46
C ASP A 52 -5.98 -19.19 19.22
N ILE A 53 -4.80 -19.13 18.62
CA ILE A 53 -3.61 -18.47 19.20
C ILE A 53 -3.78 -16.95 19.21
N LEU A 54 -4.25 -16.36 18.11
CA LEU A 54 -4.50 -14.93 18.00
C LEU A 54 -5.62 -14.48 18.97
N LEU A 55 -6.75 -15.19 19.01
CA LEU A 55 -7.83 -14.91 19.96
C LEU A 55 -7.41 -15.08 21.42
N LYS A 56 -6.52 -16.05 21.75
CA LYS A 56 -5.93 -16.15 23.09
C LYS A 56 -5.07 -14.93 23.43
N CYS A 57 -4.31 -14.39 22.48
CA CYS A 57 -3.53 -13.17 22.70
C CYS A 57 -4.44 -11.97 22.99
N TYR A 58 -5.44 -11.71 22.14
CA TYR A 58 -6.43 -10.65 22.37
C TYR A 58 -7.17 -10.81 23.70
N ASN A 59 -7.67 -12.01 24.01
CA ASN A 59 -8.37 -12.26 25.28
C ASN A 59 -7.45 -12.11 26.50
N SER A 60 -6.15 -12.38 26.37
CA SER A 60 -5.18 -12.15 27.47
C SER A 60 -4.91 -10.65 27.73
N GLN A 61 -5.09 -9.79 26.72
CA GLN A 61 -4.85 -8.35 26.82
C GLN A 61 -6.11 -7.58 27.24
N TYR A 62 -7.26 -7.88 26.63
CA TYR A 62 -8.50 -7.11 26.83
C TYR A 62 -9.53 -7.81 27.73
N GLN A 63 -9.37 -9.11 28.02
CA GLN A 63 -10.30 -9.95 28.81
C GLN A 63 -11.69 -10.18 28.18
N SER A 64 -12.25 -9.24 27.41
CA SER A 64 -13.53 -9.40 26.72
C SER A 64 -13.64 -8.54 25.45
N LEU A 65 -14.58 -8.90 24.56
CA LEU A 65 -14.93 -8.09 23.38
C LEU A 65 -15.36 -6.67 23.78
N ASN A 66 -16.17 -6.51 24.83
CA ASN A 66 -16.67 -5.19 25.24
C ASN A 66 -15.53 -4.27 25.69
N ASN A 67 -14.54 -4.80 26.41
CA ASN A 67 -13.36 -4.04 26.82
C ASN A 67 -12.53 -3.61 25.60
N LEU A 68 -12.33 -4.49 24.61
CA LEU A 68 -11.65 -4.13 23.37
C LEU A 68 -12.42 -3.04 22.61
N MET A 69 -13.73 -3.19 22.40
CA MET A 69 -14.54 -2.19 21.68
C MET A 69 -14.47 -0.80 22.34
N ASN A 70 -14.49 -0.77 23.68
CA ASN A 70 -14.47 0.45 24.50
C ASN A 70 -13.07 0.99 24.80
N SER A 71 -11.99 0.33 24.36
CA SER A 71 -10.61 0.80 24.54
C SER A 71 -10.21 1.85 23.48
N ASP A 72 -9.12 2.57 23.71
CA ASP A 72 -8.56 3.54 22.76
C ASP A 72 -7.81 2.89 21.57
N GLU A 73 -7.94 1.57 21.39
CA GLU A 73 -7.33 0.84 20.27
C GLU A 73 -7.83 1.32 18.89
N ILE A 74 -6.89 1.36 17.94
CA ILE A 74 -7.10 1.71 16.55
C ILE A 74 -8.10 0.77 15.86
N TYR A 75 -8.96 1.33 14.98
CA TYR A 75 -10.12 0.63 14.45
C TYR A 75 -9.78 -0.70 13.74
N TYR A 76 -8.69 -0.76 12.97
CA TYR A 76 -8.27 -2.01 12.31
C TYR A 76 -7.92 -3.15 13.28
N ARG A 77 -7.46 -2.87 14.51
CA ARG A 77 -7.24 -3.91 15.55
C ARG A 77 -8.54 -4.45 16.12
N LYS A 78 -9.57 -3.61 16.23
CA LYS A 78 -10.93 -4.02 16.62
C LYS A 78 -11.59 -4.85 15.50
N ILE A 79 -11.35 -4.47 14.23
CA ILE A 79 -11.78 -5.21 13.04
C ILE A 79 -11.10 -6.59 12.96
N GLU A 80 -9.77 -6.67 13.16
CA GLU A 80 -9.02 -7.94 13.21
C GLU A 80 -9.65 -8.93 14.20
N TYR A 81 -9.89 -8.50 15.43
CA TYR A 81 -10.51 -9.36 16.45
C TYR A 81 -11.93 -9.81 16.09
N LEU A 82 -12.77 -8.90 15.58
CA LEU A 82 -14.12 -9.25 15.13
C LEU A 82 -14.11 -10.23 13.97
N ALA A 83 -13.14 -10.12 13.06
CA ALA A 83 -13.00 -11.05 11.95
C ALA A 83 -12.54 -12.44 12.44
N LEU A 84 -11.55 -12.51 13.33
CA LEU A 84 -11.15 -13.74 14.01
C LEU A 84 -12.31 -14.40 14.76
N MET A 85 -13.14 -13.60 15.45
CA MET A 85 -14.38 -14.07 16.08
C MET A 85 -15.39 -14.59 15.05
N SER A 86 -15.52 -13.94 13.88
CA SER A 86 -16.43 -14.40 12.82
C SER A 86 -16.01 -15.73 12.16
N LEU A 87 -14.70 -16.02 12.13
CA LEU A 87 -14.15 -17.31 11.68
C LEU A 87 -14.40 -18.43 12.70
N LYS A 88 -14.40 -18.10 14.00
CA LYS A 88 -14.58 -19.07 15.10
C LYS A 88 -16.05 -19.33 15.46
N ASP A 89 -16.87 -18.29 15.49
CA ASP A 89 -18.31 -18.37 15.77
C ASP A 89 -19.13 -17.95 14.54
N TYR A 90 -19.22 -18.89 13.60
CA TYR A 90 -19.94 -18.70 12.35
C TYR A 90 -21.43 -18.38 12.55
N ARG A 91 -22.03 -18.74 13.69
CA ARG A 91 -23.46 -18.46 13.98
C ARG A 91 -23.72 -16.96 14.15
N ASN A 92 -22.77 -16.25 14.75
CA ASN A 92 -22.82 -14.81 14.97
C ASN A 92 -22.02 -14.00 13.93
N SER A 93 -21.49 -14.65 12.89
CA SER A 93 -20.71 -14.03 11.79
C SER A 93 -21.36 -12.77 11.20
N ARG A 94 -22.69 -12.76 11.01
CA ARG A 94 -23.44 -11.60 10.52
C ARG A 94 -23.39 -10.40 11.47
N GLU A 95 -23.43 -10.62 12.78
CA GLU A 95 -23.32 -9.55 13.78
C GLU A 95 -21.90 -8.97 13.80
N TYR A 96 -20.88 -9.84 13.73
CA TYR A 96 -19.49 -9.39 13.64
C TYR A 96 -19.22 -8.59 12.36
N ARG A 97 -19.78 -8.99 11.20
CA ARG A 97 -19.70 -8.22 9.95
C ARG A 97 -20.33 -6.84 10.05
N LEU A 98 -21.50 -6.71 10.69
CA LEU A 98 -22.11 -5.40 10.94
C LEU A 98 -21.25 -4.51 11.85
N LYS A 99 -20.60 -5.11 12.87
CA LYS A 99 -19.63 -4.39 13.72
C LYS A 99 -18.37 -3.97 12.95
N ILE A 100 -17.86 -4.83 12.07
CA ILE A 100 -16.73 -4.50 11.16
C ILE A 100 -17.08 -3.33 10.24
N LEU A 101 -18.26 -3.35 9.60
CA LEU A 101 -18.72 -2.26 8.74
C LEU A 101 -18.84 -0.93 9.51
N ASN A 102 -19.41 -0.95 10.72
CA ASN A 102 -19.52 0.26 11.54
C ASN A 102 -18.15 0.82 11.96
N LEU A 103 -17.16 -0.05 12.26
CA LEU A 103 -15.80 0.37 12.56
C LEU A 103 -15.08 0.89 11.32
N PHE A 104 -15.26 0.26 10.16
CA PHE A 104 -14.70 0.74 8.89
C PHE A 104 -15.26 2.11 8.52
N ASN A 105 -16.57 2.32 8.64
CA ASN A 105 -17.21 3.61 8.40
C ASN A 105 -16.76 4.70 9.40
N SER A 106 -16.22 4.28 10.56
CA SER A 106 -15.56 5.18 11.53
C SER A 106 -14.04 5.29 11.30
N GLY A 107 -13.48 4.49 10.38
CA GLY A 107 -12.04 4.26 10.18
C GLY A 107 -11.34 5.38 9.41
N PHE A 108 -10.01 5.33 9.42
CA PHE A 108 -9.17 6.38 8.82
C PHE A 108 -9.38 6.45 7.30
N LEU A 109 -9.40 5.30 6.63
CA LEU A 109 -9.63 5.26 5.19
C LEU A 109 -11.02 5.79 4.80
N HIS A 110 -12.06 5.50 5.58
CA HIS A 110 -13.41 5.98 5.27
C HIS A 110 -13.56 7.49 5.46
N GLN A 111 -13.02 8.06 6.55
CA GLN A 111 -13.02 9.52 6.76
C GLN A 111 -12.21 10.26 5.67
N LEU A 112 -11.09 9.68 5.23
CA LEU A 112 -10.31 10.17 4.09
C LEU A 112 -11.11 10.11 2.77
N LEU A 113 -11.89 9.04 2.55
CA LEU A 113 -12.78 8.87 1.40
C LEU A 113 -13.99 9.82 1.42
N LEU A 114 -14.53 10.18 2.59
CA LEU A 114 -15.50 11.28 2.70
C LEU A 114 -14.83 12.64 2.45
N GLY A 115 -13.58 12.81 2.89
CA GLY A 115 -12.81 14.06 2.77
C GLY A 115 -12.72 14.86 4.06
N ASP A 116 -13.13 14.27 5.19
CA ASP A 116 -12.98 14.84 6.52
C ASP A 116 -11.50 14.93 6.95
N ILE A 117 -10.65 14.09 6.34
CA ILE A 117 -9.19 14.10 6.50
C ILE A 117 -8.55 14.66 5.22
N PRO A 118 -7.79 15.77 5.28
CA PRO A 118 -7.01 16.29 4.16
C PRO A 118 -5.94 15.32 3.64
N LEU A 119 -5.78 15.25 2.31
CA LEU A 119 -4.87 14.30 1.64
C LEU A 119 -3.37 14.55 1.90
N ASP A 120 -2.99 15.75 2.30
CA ASP A 120 -1.63 16.11 2.74
C ASP A 120 -1.24 15.50 4.10
N ILE A 121 -2.22 14.98 4.86
CA ILE A 121 -1.97 14.21 6.10
C ILE A 121 -1.37 12.81 5.82
N LEU A 122 -1.38 12.34 4.57
CA LEU A 122 -0.72 11.09 4.13
C LEU A 122 0.82 11.09 4.27
N LEU A 123 1.40 12.20 4.73
CA LEU A 123 2.82 12.33 5.01
C LEU A 123 3.31 11.58 6.27
N SER A 124 2.50 10.78 6.97
CA SER A 124 2.95 9.91 8.09
C SER A 124 3.00 8.42 7.69
N ARG A 125 3.97 7.65 8.21
CA ARG A 125 4.03 6.18 7.99
C ARG A 125 2.84 5.48 8.64
N GLU A 126 2.37 6.01 9.77
CA GLU A 126 1.26 5.47 10.56
C GLU A 126 -0.08 5.60 9.81
N HIS A 127 -0.28 6.68 9.05
CA HIS A 127 -1.47 6.86 8.21
C HIS A 127 -1.47 5.93 6.98
N LEU A 128 -0.29 5.69 6.39
CA LEU A 128 -0.14 4.70 5.32
C LEU A 128 -0.45 3.28 5.83
N TYR A 129 0.08 2.91 7.00
CA TYR A 129 -0.29 1.67 7.68
C TYR A 129 -1.78 1.59 8.05
N ALA A 130 -2.40 2.69 8.47
CA ALA A 130 -3.84 2.70 8.76
C ALA A 130 -4.67 2.38 7.50
N ILE A 131 -4.28 2.90 6.33
CA ILE A 131 -4.93 2.59 5.04
C ILE A 131 -4.75 1.12 4.68
N THR A 132 -3.52 0.59 4.72
CA THR A 132 -3.26 -0.81 4.35
C THR A 132 -3.98 -1.77 5.28
N HIS A 133 -3.95 -1.50 6.59
CA HIS A 133 -4.58 -2.34 7.60
C HIS A 133 -6.11 -2.24 7.57
N ASP A 134 -6.70 -1.05 7.38
CA ASP A 134 -8.15 -0.90 7.16
C ASP A 134 -8.57 -1.78 5.96
N ILE A 135 -7.80 -1.81 4.86
CA ILE A 135 -8.08 -2.67 3.69
C ILE A 135 -7.90 -4.16 4.01
N PHE A 136 -6.75 -4.58 4.55
CA PHE A 136 -6.44 -6.00 4.81
C PHE A 136 -7.49 -6.67 5.72
N TYR A 137 -7.79 -6.05 6.86
CA TYR A 137 -8.65 -6.69 7.87
C TYR A 137 -10.15 -6.60 7.52
N THR A 138 -10.59 -5.58 6.76
CA THR A 138 -11.99 -5.50 6.31
C THR A 138 -12.31 -6.35 5.08
N SER A 139 -11.32 -6.77 4.28
CA SER A 139 -11.54 -7.52 3.03
C SER A 139 -11.20 -9.02 3.12
N ILE A 140 -9.95 -9.38 3.44
CA ILE A 140 -9.49 -10.77 3.47
C ILE A 140 -10.02 -11.48 4.73
N PHE A 141 -9.83 -10.85 5.89
CA PHE A 141 -10.17 -11.44 7.18
C PHE A 141 -11.68 -11.61 7.39
N SER A 142 -12.48 -10.65 6.94
CA SER A 142 -13.95 -10.72 6.95
C SER A 142 -14.53 -11.71 5.92
N LYS A 143 -13.75 -11.99 4.86
CA LYS A 143 -14.17 -12.58 3.58
C LYS A 143 -15.38 -11.86 2.97
N ASP A 144 -15.33 -10.53 2.95
CA ASP A 144 -16.40 -9.65 2.49
C ASP A 144 -15.83 -8.41 1.79
N LYS A 145 -15.84 -8.39 0.45
CA LYS A 145 -15.40 -7.23 -0.34
C LYS A 145 -16.51 -6.19 -0.56
N SER A 146 -17.76 -6.50 -0.21
CA SER A 146 -18.92 -5.62 -0.50
C SER A 146 -18.88 -4.27 0.23
N ILE A 147 -18.09 -4.21 1.31
CA ILE A 147 -17.73 -2.97 2.02
C ILE A 147 -17.12 -1.92 1.07
N PHE A 148 -16.37 -2.36 0.04
CA PHE A 148 -15.71 -1.47 -0.93
C PHE A 148 -16.54 -1.19 -2.19
N GLU A 149 -17.58 -1.98 -2.47
CA GLU A 149 -18.39 -1.85 -3.71
C GLU A 149 -19.16 -0.51 -3.79
N ASN A 150 -19.49 0.09 -2.64
CA ASN A 150 -20.25 1.34 -2.54
C ASN A 150 -19.35 2.58 -2.34
N ILE A 151 -18.04 2.45 -2.56
CA ILE A 151 -17.04 3.52 -2.40
C ILE A 151 -16.71 4.17 -3.74
N ASP A 152 -16.37 5.46 -3.74
CA ASP A 152 -15.75 6.15 -4.87
C ASP A 152 -14.40 5.49 -5.23
N GLN A 153 -14.41 4.64 -6.26
CA GLN A 153 -13.23 3.91 -6.72
C GLN A 153 -12.16 4.83 -7.32
N ASN A 154 -12.54 5.98 -7.86
CA ASN A 154 -11.59 6.94 -8.42
C ASN A 154 -10.79 7.57 -7.28
N LYS A 155 -11.48 8.08 -6.24
CA LYS A 155 -10.83 8.65 -5.06
C LYS A 155 -10.03 7.59 -4.28
N LEU A 156 -10.53 6.36 -4.18
CA LEU A 156 -9.79 5.25 -3.56
C LEU A 156 -8.52 4.89 -4.34
N SER A 157 -8.57 4.88 -5.68
CA SER A 157 -7.37 4.71 -6.50
C SER A 157 -6.37 5.86 -6.29
N SER A 158 -6.80 7.12 -6.36
CA SER A 158 -5.91 8.27 -6.13
C SER A 158 -5.27 8.29 -4.74
N ILE A 159 -5.98 7.84 -3.70
CA ILE A 159 -5.43 7.65 -2.34
C ILE A 159 -4.31 6.59 -2.37
N LEU A 160 -4.52 5.46 -3.04
CA LEU A 160 -3.56 4.37 -3.12
C LEU A 160 -2.35 4.71 -3.99
N GLU A 161 -2.54 5.38 -5.13
CA GLU A 161 -1.45 5.89 -5.98
C GLU A 161 -0.57 6.91 -5.22
N LEU A 162 -1.18 7.87 -4.53
CA LEU A 162 -0.46 8.85 -3.70
C LEU A 162 0.29 8.17 -2.55
N SER A 163 -0.36 7.22 -1.86
CA SER A 163 0.27 6.41 -0.81
C SER A 163 1.48 5.63 -1.34
N LEU A 164 1.37 5.07 -2.54
CA LEU A 164 2.42 4.28 -3.18
C LEU A 164 3.58 5.18 -3.63
N LEU A 165 3.31 6.36 -4.19
CA LEU A 165 4.34 7.36 -4.52
C LEU A 165 5.10 7.89 -3.29
N ILE A 166 4.41 8.14 -2.17
CA ILE A 166 5.04 8.53 -0.90
C ILE A 166 5.94 7.39 -0.37
N SER A 167 5.51 6.14 -0.51
CA SER A 167 6.24 4.95 -0.07
C SER A 167 7.46 4.65 -0.96
N ILE A 168 7.30 4.73 -2.28
CA ILE A 168 8.38 4.74 -3.29
C ILE A 168 9.44 5.76 -2.91
N LYS A 169 9.04 7.02 -2.65
CA LYS A 169 9.99 8.10 -2.34
C LYS A 169 10.73 7.86 -1.02
N ARG A 170 10.10 7.21 -0.04
CA ARG A 170 10.73 6.79 1.22
C ARG A 170 11.61 5.53 1.09
N LYS A 171 11.56 4.83 -0.05
CA LYS A 171 12.04 3.44 -0.20
C LYS A 171 11.46 2.50 0.85
N ASP A 172 10.22 2.76 1.27
CA ASP A 172 9.55 2.05 2.37
C ASP A 172 9.01 0.70 1.87
N ILE A 173 9.90 -0.29 1.76
CA ILE A 173 9.60 -1.59 1.12
C ILE A 173 8.46 -2.34 1.80
N ASP A 174 8.27 -2.14 3.11
CA ASP A 174 7.14 -2.70 3.86
C ASP A 174 5.81 -2.14 3.33
N VAL A 175 5.68 -0.81 3.33
CA VAL A 175 4.45 -0.13 2.93
C VAL A 175 4.21 -0.25 1.41
N ILE A 176 5.26 -0.27 0.58
CA ILE A 176 5.14 -0.61 -0.85
C ILE A 176 4.54 -2.02 -1.00
N MET A 177 5.07 -3.04 -0.32
CA MET A 177 4.56 -4.41 -0.41
C MET A 177 3.10 -4.53 0.07
N GLU A 178 2.75 -3.85 1.17
CA GLU A 178 1.38 -3.81 1.69
C GLU A 178 0.40 -3.12 0.73
N LEU A 179 0.78 -2.00 0.12
CA LEU A 179 -0.06 -1.30 -0.86
C LEU A 179 -0.24 -2.14 -2.14
N MET A 180 0.79 -2.85 -2.59
CA MET A 180 0.71 -3.79 -3.72
C MET A 180 -0.25 -4.96 -3.44
N CYS A 181 -0.31 -5.44 -2.20
CA CYS A 181 -1.37 -6.35 -1.75
C CYS A 181 -2.75 -5.69 -1.80
N CYS A 182 -2.90 -4.46 -1.28
CA CYS A 182 -4.18 -3.73 -1.27
C CYS A 182 -4.76 -3.53 -2.68
N LEU A 183 -3.92 -3.20 -3.66
CA LEU A 183 -4.31 -3.11 -5.08
C LEU A 183 -4.77 -4.47 -5.63
N SER A 184 -4.02 -5.53 -5.34
CA SER A 184 -4.36 -6.91 -5.76
C SER A 184 -5.64 -7.45 -5.08
N ILE A 185 -5.93 -6.99 -3.85
CA ILE A 185 -7.15 -7.29 -3.09
C ILE A 185 -8.37 -6.61 -3.70
N LEU A 186 -8.27 -5.30 -3.93
CA LEU A 186 -9.39 -4.47 -4.37
C LEU A 186 -9.61 -4.52 -5.89
N ASN A 187 -8.64 -5.04 -6.65
CA ASN A 187 -8.66 -5.10 -8.11
C ASN A 187 -8.75 -3.69 -8.74
N ILE A 188 -8.09 -2.71 -8.10
CA ILE A 188 -8.11 -1.30 -8.50
C ILE A 188 -7.01 -1.04 -9.55
N PRO A 189 -7.37 -0.50 -10.74
CA PRO A 189 -6.39 -0.07 -11.71
C PRO A 189 -5.63 1.17 -11.20
N ILE A 190 -4.31 1.14 -11.37
CA ILE A 190 -3.41 2.28 -11.16
C ILE A 190 -2.56 2.49 -12.40
N SER A 191 -1.91 3.65 -12.48
CA SER A 191 -0.93 3.98 -13.50
C SER A 191 0.19 2.93 -13.58
N ASP A 192 0.30 2.32 -14.76
CA ASP A 192 1.38 1.40 -15.17
C ASP A 192 2.77 1.88 -14.73
N TYR A 193 3.03 3.17 -14.86
CA TYR A 193 4.28 3.82 -14.49
C TYR A 193 4.61 3.67 -13.00
N ILE A 194 3.62 3.87 -12.11
CA ILE A 194 3.78 3.74 -10.66
C ILE A 194 3.96 2.26 -10.29
N LEU A 195 3.24 1.36 -10.99
CA LEU A 195 3.35 -0.09 -10.84
C LEU A 195 4.76 -0.60 -11.22
N GLU A 196 5.28 -0.16 -12.38
CA GLU A 196 6.61 -0.51 -12.89
C GLU A 196 7.74 -0.05 -11.93
N ILE A 197 7.64 1.15 -11.38
CA ILE A 197 8.59 1.66 -10.37
C ILE A 197 8.50 0.84 -9.07
N SER A 198 7.29 0.53 -8.61
CA SER A 198 7.07 -0.24 -7.37
C SER A 198 7.71 -1.62 -7.45
N VAL A 199 7.45 -2.37 -8.53
CA VAL A 199 8.04 -3.69 -8.73
C VAL A 199 9.56 -3.59 -8.96
N SER A 200 10.06 -2.52 -9.60
CA SER A 200 11.51 -2.29 -9.74
C SER A 200 12.22 -2.14 -8.40
N ILE A 201 11.64 -1.39 -7.46
CA ILE A 201 12.19 -1.24 -6.10
C ILE A 201 12.17 -2.59 -5.38
N LEU A 202 11.02 -3.27 -5.35
CA LEU A 202 10.89 -4.57 -4.67
C LEU A 202 11.86 -5.63 -5.24
N ALA A 203 12.08 -5.65 -6.55
CA ALA A 203 13.03 -6.55 -7.21
C ALA A 203 14.49 -6.27 -6.83
N ASN A 204 14.88 -5.00 -6.64
CA ASN A 204 16.23 -4.62 -6.20
C ASN A 204 16.45 -4.92 -4.71
N SER A 205 15.43 -4.71 -3.89
CA SER A 205 15.43 -4.98 -2.46
C SER A 205 15.47 -6.46 -2.10
N GLN A 206 15.29 -7.38 -3.06
CA GLN A 206 15.26 -8.82 -2.78
C GLN A 206 16.64 -9.49 -2.84
N VAL A 207 16.86 -10.49 -1.98
CA VAL A 207 18.08 -11.32 -1.95
C VAL A 207 17.80 -12.74 -2.45
N ASP A 208 18.84 -13.42 -2.95
CA ASP A 208 18.72 -14.69 -3.71
C ASP A 208 18.09 -15.85 -2.93
N ASN A 209 18.05 -15.75 -1.60
CA ASN A 209 17.44 -16.69 -0.65
C ASN A 209 16.01 -16.29 -0.22
N GLY A 210 15.38 -15.32 -0.88
CA GLY A 210 13.92 -15.11 -0.91
C GLY A 210 13.38 -13.91 -0.14
N PHE A 211 14.10 -13.42 0.89
CA PHE A 211 13.64 -12.28 1.71
C PHE A 211 13.99 -10.92 1.11
N PHE A 212 13.46 -9.85 1.72
CA PHE A 212 13.59 -8.46 1.28
C PHE A 212 14.37 -7.63 2.30
N ILE A 213 15.20 -6.70 1.83
CA ILE A 213 16.04 -5.77 2.60
C ILE A 213 16.08 -4.39 1.93
N TYR A 214 16.28 -3.36 2.73
CA TYR A 214 16.62 -2.03 2.24
C TYR A 214 18.02 -2.07 1.59
N ASP A 215 18.23 -1.39 0.45
CA ASP A 215 19.51 -1.46 -0.29
C ASP A 215 20.72 -0.99 0.56
N GLU A 216 20.48 -0.09 1.50
CA GLU A 216 21.47 0.42 2.46
C GLU A 216 21.86 -0.59 3.56
N ASP A 217 21.01 -1.59 3.82
CA ASP A 217 21.30 -2.72 4.71
C ASP A 217 22.05 -3.86 3.99
N ARG A 218 21.99 -3.92 2.65
CA ARG A 218 22.63 -4.99 1.84
C ARG A 218 24.14 -5.17 2.10
N PRO A 219 24.96 -4.12 2.32
CA PRO A 219 26.39 -4.28 2.65
C PRO A 219 26.67 -4.88 4.03
N LEU A 220 25.67 -4.94 4.91
CA LEU A 220 25.79 -5.41 6.30
C LEU A 220 25.38 -6.89 6.47
N LEU A 221 25.04 -7.57 5.37
CA LEU A 221 24.36 -8.88 5.36
C LEU A 221 25.30 -10.08 5.63
N ASP A 222 26.00 -10.07 6.76
CA ASP A 222 26.91 -11.16 7.17
C ASP A 222 26.15 -12.45 7.57
N LYS A 223 24.99 -12.32 8.23
CA LYS A 223 24.18 -13.44 8.75
C LYS A 223 22.69 -13.13 8.74
N ILE A 224 21.89 -14.18 8.55
CA ILE A 224 20.44 -14.07 8.42
C ILE A 224 19.74 -13.88 9.77
N GLU A 225 20.34 -14.39 10.85
CA GLU A 225 19.91 -14.22 12.24
C GLU A 225 19.76 -12.74 12.64
N ASP A 226 20.77 -11.94 12.30
CA ASP A 226 20.89 -10.55 12.74
C ASP A 226 19.91 -9.63 11.97
N PHE A 227 19.47 -10.05 10.78
CA PHE A 227 18.49 -9.36 9.95
C PHE A 227 17.06 -9.87 10.11
N PHE A 228 16.85 -11.08 10.64
CA PHE A 228 15.50 -11.64 10.82
C PHE A 228 14.49 -10.65 11.44
N PRO A 229 14.81 -9.89 12.52
CA PRO A 229 13.89 -8.92 13.11
C PRO A 229 13.51 -7.72 12.21
N LYS A 230 14.34 -7.40 11.21
CA LYS A 230 14.06 -6.36 10.20
C LYS A 230 13.20 -6.87 9.05
N VAL A 231 13.43 -8.10 8.61
CA VAL A 231 12.96 -8.59 7.29
C VAL A 231 11.77 -9.55 7.33
N TYR A 232 11.46 -10.13 8.50
CA TYR A 232 10.41 -11.15 8.60
C TYR A 232 9.05 -10.60 8.14
N HIS A 233 8.71 -9.36 8.52
CA HIS A 233 7.43 -8.72 8.21
C HIS A 233 7.24 -8.54 6.70
N THR A 234 8.15 -7.84 6.03
CA THR A 234 8.17 -7.64 4.57
C THR A 234 8.03 -8.96 3.82
N THR A 235 8.68 -10.02 4.33
CA THR A 235 8.72 -11.34 3.71
C THR A 235 7.41 -12.12 3.92
N LEU A 236 6.72 -11.96 5.05
CA LEU A 236 5.35 -12.47 5.23
C LEU A 236 4.36 -11.77 4.27
N VAL A 237 4.46 -10.43 4.14
CA VAL A 237 3.59 -9.66 3.21
C VAL A 237 3.87 -10.04 1.75
N ALA A 238 5.12 -10.29 1.38
CA ALA A 238 5.49 -10.80 0.05
C ALA A 238 4.84 -12.17 -0.26
N ASN A 239 4.71 -13.05 0.74
CA ASN A 239 4.01 -14.33 0.56
C ASN A 239 2.51 -14.12 0.29
N ILE A 240 1.89 -13.16 0.97
CA ILE A 240 0.51 -12.76 0.74
C ILE A 240 0.34 -12.22 -0.68
N LEU A 241 1.24 -11.36 -1.15
CA LEU A 241 1.24 -10.85 -2.52
C LEU A 241 1.36 -11.97 -3.56
N ASN A 242 2.28 -12.91 -3.36
CA ASN A 242 2.46 -14.08 -4.24
C ASN A 242 1.15 -14.88 -4.39
N LYS A 243 0.44 -15.10 -3.29
CA LYS A 243 -0.83 -15.84 -3.27
C LYS A 243 -1.97 -15.06 -3.92
N LEU A 244 -2.04 -13.75 -3.68
CA LEU A 244 -3.03 -12.86 -4.31
C LEU A 244 -2.85 -12.82 -5.84
N ILE A 245 -1.62 -12.73 -6.34
CA ILE A 245 -1.33 -12.71 -7.78
C ILE A 245 -1.66 -14.08 -8.41
N LYS A 246 -1.17 -15.19 -7.83
CA LYS A 246 -1.45 -16.55 -8.31
C LYS A 246 -2.96 -16.86 -8.38
N ASN A 247 -3.75 -16.35 -7.44
CA ASN A 247 -5.20 -16.56 -7.39
C ASN A 247 -6.01 -15.56 -8.24
N ASN A 248 -5.38 -14.59 -8.91
CA ASN A 248 -6.06 -13.61 -9.77
C ASN A 248 -5.40 -13.54 -11.16
N MET A 249 -5.94 -14.28 -12.13
CA MET A 249 -5.36 -14.39 -13.48
C MET A 249 -5.20 -13.04 -14.20
N ASN A 250 -6.15 -12.11 -14.04
CA ASN A 250 -6.06 -10.78 -14.68
C ASN A 250 -4.86 -9.98 -14.17
N TYR A 251 -4.56 -10.06 -12.87
CA TYR A 251 -3.38 -9.42 -12.29
C TYR A 251 -2.09 -10.19 -12.60
N SER A 252 -2.12 -11.52 -12.65
CA SER A 252 -1.01 -12.31 -13.17
C SER A 252 -0.64 -11.86 -14.60
N GLU A 253 -1.60 -11.75 -15.52
CA GLU A 253 -1.33 -11.28 -16.89
C GLU A 253 -0.83 -9.83 -16.94
N LEU A 254 -1.42 -8.91 -16.14
CA LEU A 254 -0.94 -7.53 -16.05
C LEU A 254 0.53 -7.47 -15.58
N PHE A 255 0.85 -8.09 -14.44
CA PHE A 255 2.21 -8.14 -13.91
C PHE A 255 3.21 -8.82 -14.86
N LEU A 256 2.83 -9.94 -15.48
CA LEU A 256 3.68 -10.68 -16.42
C LEU A 256 3.88 -9.90 -17.74
N SER A 257 2.91 -9.12 -18.20
CA SER A 257 3.06 -8.27 -19.40
C SER A 257 4.15 -7.22 -19.21
N LYS A 258 4.22 -6.62 -18.01
CA LYS A 258 5.22 -5.63 -17.61
C LYS A 258 6.60 -6.23 -17.29
N ALA A 259 6.69 -7.55 -17.13
CA ALA A 259 7.93 -8.21 -16.73
C ALA A 259 9.05 -8.16 -17.78
N THR A 260 8.73 -7.84 -19.03
CA THR A 260 9.65 -7.94 -20.18
C THR A 260 10.48 -6.68 -20.45
N GLU A 261 10.04 -5.49 -20.02
CA GLU A 261 10.62 -4.21 -20.47
C GLU A 261 11.61 -3.55 -19.48
N VAL A 262 11.53 -3.91 -18.19
CA VAL A 262 12.03 -3.03 -17.11
C VAL A 262 13.46 -3.37 -16.65
N LYS A 263 14.28 -2.32 -16.49
CA LYS A 263 15.61 -2.33 -15.84
C LYS A 263 15.64 -1.31 -14.69
N PRO A 264 16.39 -1.56 -13.60
CA PRO A 264 16.50 -0.64 -12.45
C PRO A 264 16.83 0.80 -12.83
N ASP A 265 17.86 0.99 -13.68
CA ASP A 265 18.32 2.32 -14.10
C ASP A 265 17.24 3.07 -14.88
N ARG A 266 16.43 2.34 -15.67
CA ARG A 266 15.35 2.88 -16.49
C ARG A 266 14.17 3.38 -15.65
N ALA A 267 13.88 2.76 -14.50
CA ALA A 267 12.88 3.27 -13.57
C ALA A 267 13.33 4.59 -12.91
N LEU A 268 14.63 4.73 -12.60
CA LEU A 268 15.20 5.98 -12.08
C LEU A 268 15.28 7.08 -13.15
N GLU A 269 15.65 6.72 -14.38
CA GLU A 269 15.61 7.57 -15.57
C GLU A 269 14.18 8.05 -15.85
N LEU A 270 13.18 7.18 -15.79
CA LEU A 270 11.76 7.51 -15.94
C LEU A 270 11.24 8.46 -14.85
N LEU A 271 11.74 8.35 -13.62
CA LEU A 271 11.46 9.30 -12.51
C LEU A 271 12.09 10.68 -12.73
N GLN A 272 13.22 10.75 -13.44
CA GLN A 272 13.90 12.00 -13.78
C GLN A 272 13.33 12.66 -15.05
N ASN A 273 12.81 11.84 -15.98
CA ASN A 273 12.34 12.26 -17.31
C ASN A 273 10.84 12.59 -17.39
N ILE A 274 10.13 12.77 -16.28
CA ILE A 274 8.85 13.49 -16.29
C ILE A 274 9.15 14.94 -16.71
N THR A 275 8.82 15.32 -17.94
CA THR A 275 9.14 16.67 -18.44
C THR A 275 8.00 17.65 -18.22
N VAL A 276 8.36 18.93 -18.03
CA VAL A 276 7.38 20.02 -17.96
C VAL A 276 6.56 20.11 -19.24
N GLU A 277 7.15 19.84 -20.42
CA GLU A 277 6.39 19.88 -21.68
C GLU A 277 5.23 18.88 -21.71
N SER A 278 5.36 17.73 -21.04
CA SER A 278 4.29 16.73 -20.95
C SER A 278 3.09 17.24 -20.14
N ILE A 279 3.35 18.09 -19.14
CA ILE A 279 2.35 18.66 -18.24
C ILE A 279 1.78 19.96 -18.84
N ASP A 280 2.57 20.79 -19.51
CA ASP A 280 2.10 21.93 -20.32
C ASP A 280 1.18 21.46 -21.46
N LEU A 281 1.49 20.34 -22.12
CA LEU A 281 0.66 19.76 -23.18
C LEU A 281 -0.64 19.12 -22.64
N LEU A 282 -0.63 18.72 -21.36
CA LEU A 282 -1.83 18.34 -20.60
C LEU A 282 -2.69 19.59 -20.29
N TYR A 283 -2.08 20.67 -19.82
CA TYR A 283 -2.74 21.96 -19.56
C TYR A 283 -3.35 22.60 -20.82
N GLU A 284 -2.64 22.61 -21.95
CA GLU A 284 -3.18 23.10 -23.21
C GLU A 284 -4.28 22.18 -23.78
N LYS A 285 -4.37 20.90 -23.40
CA LYS A 285 -5.57 20.07 -23.64
C LYS A 285 -6.74 20.53 -22.76
N MET A 286 -6.53 20.70 -21.44
CA MET A 286 -7.54 21.18 -20.48
C MET A 286 -8.17 22.53 -20.86
N LYS A 287 -7.42 23.37 -21.58
CA LYS A 287 -7.83 24.68 -22.09
C LYS A 287 -8.73 24.61 -23.33
N ASN A 288 -8.58 23.56 -24.15
CA ASN A 288 -9.26 23.41 -25.44
C ASN A 288 -10.43 22.40 -25.41
N ASP A 289 -10.54 21.56 -24.37
CA ASP A 289 -11.69 20.68 -24.15
C ASP A 289 -13.00 21.48 -23.95
N SER A 290 -13.94 21.34 -24.89
CA SER A 290 -15.18 22.13 -24.95
C SER A 290 -16.43 21.33 -24.55
N GLU A 291 -16.47 20.86 -23.30
CA GLU A 291 -17.55 20.02 -22.75
C GLU A 291 -18.23 20.62 -21.50
N GLU A 292 -19.30 19.98 -21.03
CA GLU A 292 -20.21 20.48 -19.99
C GLU A 292 -19.53 20.87 -18.67
N TYR A 293 -20.08 21.93 -18.05
CA TYR A 293 -19.50 22.61 -16.89
C TYR A 293 -19.25 21.68 -15.69
N SER A 294 -20.17 20.74 -15.43
CA SER A 294 -20.05 19.75 -14.34
C SER A 294 -18.85 18.82 -14.55
N TYR A 295 -18.77 18.20 -15.73
CA TYR A 295 -17.69 17.29 -16.12
C TYR A 295 -16.34 18.00 -16.19
N ARG A 296 -16.35 19.28 -16.60
CA ARG A 296 -15.17 20.15 -16.59
C ARG A 296 -14.64 20.41 -15.17
N ILE A 297 -15.50 20.61 -14.17
CA ILE A 297 -15.09 20.77 -12.76
C ILE A 297 -14.46 19.48 -12.23
N GLU A 298 -15.02 18.33 -12.56
CA GLU A 298 -14.50 17.02 -12.12
C GLU A 298 -13.13 16.72 -12.77
N LYS A 299 -13.01 16.88 -14.10
CA LYS A 299 -11.71 16.85 -14.81
C LYS A 299 -10.70 17.81 -14.16
N LEU A 300 -11.08 19.07 -13.91
CA LEU A 300 -10.20 20.08 -13.28
C LEU A 300 -9.72 19.66 -11.89
N LYS A 301 -10.57 19.01 -11.07
CA LYS A 301 -10.19 18.50 -9.75
C LYS A 301 -9.11 17.41 -9.88
N THR A 302 -9.34 16.39 -10.70
CA THR A 302 -8.38 15.30 -10.91
C THR A 302 -7.06 15.80 -11.49
N TYR A 303 -7.09 16.71 -12.48
CA TYR A 303 -5.86 17.30 -13.02
C TYR A 303 -5.12 18.18 -12.00
N LYS A 304 -5.84 18.89 -11.12
CA LYS A 304 -5.22 19.62 -10.00
C LYS A 304 -4.51 18.68 -9.04
N GLU A 305 -5.15 17.56 -8.69
CA GLU A 305 -4.55 16.53 -7.83
C GLU A 305 -3.29 15.91 -8.49
N ILE A 306 -3.34 15.58 -9.79
CA ILE A 306 -2.19 15.11 -10.58
C ILE A 306 -1.04 16.13 -10.60
N ILE A 307 -1.33 17.42 -10.81
CA ILE A 307 -0.28 18.46 -10.85
C ILE A 307 0.33 18.69 -9.44
N ALA A 308 -0.46 18.57 -8.36
CA ALA A 308 0.06 18.59 -6.99
C ALA A 308 1.03 17.42 -6.74
N VAL A 309 0.70 16.23 -7.23
CA VAL A 309 1.58 15.04 -7.17
C VAL A 309 2.88 15.28 -7.94
N TYR A 310 2.85 15.85 -9.14
CA TYR A 310 4.07 16.20 -9.87
C TYR A 310 4.91 17.29 -9.15
N ILE A 311 4.27 18.29 -8.53
CA ILE A 311 4.97 19.26 -7.67
C ILE A 311 5.70 18.56 -6.53
N LEU A 312 5.05 17.61 -5.84
CA LEU A 312 5.66 16.83 -4.76
C LEU A 312 6.85 15.98 -5.25
N ILE A 313 6.72 15.32 -6.41
CA ILE A 313 7.79 14.53 -7.04
C ILE A 313 9.00 15.41 -7.33
N HIS A 314 8.82 16.56 -7.99
CA HIS A 314 9.93 17.43 -8.36
C HIS A 314 10.51 18.24 -7.18
N LEU A 315 9.71 18.54 -6.13
CA LEU A 315 10.20 19.07 -4.84
C LEU A 315 11.12 18.06 -4.16
N PHE A 316 10.72 16.79 -4.12
CA PHE A 316 11.57 15.74 -3.55
C PHE A 316 12.89 15.62 -4.30
N TYR A 317 12.90 15.67 -5.63
CA TYR A 317 14.12 15.61 -6.44
C TYR A 317 14.95 16.91 -6.48
N GLU A 318 14.63 17.91 -5.66
CA GLU A 318 15.33 19.21 -5.61
C GLU A 318 15.41 19.91 -6.99
N ASN A 319 14.48 19.55 -7.89
CA ASN A 319 14.42 20.10 -9.25
C ASN A 319 13.67 21.43 -9.23
N ILE A 320 14.25 22.39 -8.49
CA ILE A 320 13.73 23.72 -8.16
C ILE A 320 13.11 24.41 -9.40
N LYS A 321 13.85 24.45 -10.51
CA LYS A 321 13.38 25.07 -11.78
C LYS A 321 12.16 24.40 -12.40
N THR A 322 11.94 23.12 -12.14
CA THR A 322 10.74 22.39 -12.55
C THR A 322 9.59 22.65 -11.57
N VAL A 323 9.87 22.67 -10.27
CA VAL A 323 8.89 23.04 -9.23
C VAL A 323 8.35 24.45 -9.45
N GLU A 324 9.19 25.44 -9.68
CA GLU A 324 8.79 26.83 -9.95
C GLU A 324 7.78 26.92 -11.11
N LYS A 325 8.05 26.19 -12.21
CA LYS A 325 7.14 26.12 -13.37
C LYS A 325 5.84 25.42 -13.02
N LEU A 326 5.90 24.26 -12.37
CA LEU A 326 4.70 23.49 -12.00
C LEU A 326 3.82 24.23 -11.00
N LEU A 327 4.40 24.98 -10.05
CA LEU A 327 3.66 25.86 -9.14
C LEU A 327 2.87 26.94 -9.88
N VAL A 328 3.45 27.53 -10.93
CA VAL A 328 2.74 28.50 -11.79
C VAL A 328 1.58 27.85 -12.54
N ILE A 329 1.71 26.60 -12.98
CA ILE A 329 0.61 25.85 -13.62
C ILE A 329 -0.48 25.50 -12.58
N TYR A 330 -0.08 25.06 -11.38
CA TYR A 330 -0.99 24.69 -10.29
C TYR A 330 -1.80 25.86 -9.75
N GLU A 331 -1.17 27.03 -9.56
CA GLU A 331 -1.84 28.27 -9.15
C GLU A 331 -2.92 28.67 -10.17
N ARG A 332 -2.63 28.53 -11.48
CA ARG A 332 -3.58 28.81 -12.57
C ARG A 332 -4.80 27.89 -12.61
N VAL A 333 -4.70 26.66 -12.09
CA VAL A 333 -5.83 25.71 -12.00
C VAL A 333 -6.52 25.72 -10.63
N GLY A 334 -6.29 26.73 -9.79
CA GLY A 334 -6.93 26.88 -8.48
C GLY A 334 -6.34 25.96 -7.41
N GLY A 335 -5.03 25.70 -7.49
CA GLY A 335 -4.26 24.96 -6.49
C GLY A 335 -3.61 25.88 -5.44
N GLU A 336 -3.66 25.46 -4.17
CA GLU A 336 -3.08 26.22 -3.06
C GLU A 336 -1.56 26.02 -2.99
N VAL A 337 -0.81 26.86 -3.71
CA VAL A 337 0.66 26.86 -3.75
C VAL A 337 1.36 27.18 -2.42
N LYS A 338 0.64 27.62 -1.37
CA LYS A 338 1.27 28.11 -0.12
C LYS A 338 2.14 27.06 0.57
N LEU A 339 1.63 25.84 0.73
CA LEU A 339 2.37 24.75 1.39
C LEU A 339 3.64 24.39 0.60
N PHE A 340 3.51 24.27 -0.72
CA PHE A 340 4.62 23.94 -1.61
C PHE A 340 5.66 25.07 -1.74
N ARG A 341 5.23 26.34 -1.74
CA ARG A 341 6.14 27.51 -1.72
C ARG A 341 6.94 27.57 -0.44
N ASN A 342 6.33 27.30 0.72
CA ASN A 342 7.07 27.17 1.98
C ASN A 342 8.14 26.07 1.87
N ARG A 343 7.78 24.88 1.37
CA ARG A 343 8.75 23.78 1.21
C ARG A 343 9.84 24.05 0.17
N LEU A 344 9.56 24.85 -0.87
CA LEU A 344 10.56 25.30 -1.83
C LEU A 344 11.56 26.27 -1.18
N ILE A 345 11.10 27.16 -0.30
CA ILE A 345 11.94 28.11 0.46
C ILE A 345 12.85 27.36 1.47
N GLU A 346 12.43 26.19 1.97
CA GLU A 346 13.26 25.31 2.82
C GLU A 346 14.35 24.54 2.04
N LEU A 347 14.37 24.64 0.71
CA LEU A 347 15.30 23.94 -0.20
C LEU A 347 16.19 24.93 -1.01
N LEU A 348 16.21 26.22 -0.62
CA LEU A 348 16.91 27.33 -1.28
C LEU A 348 17.91 28.03 -0.33
#